data_AF-A0A538FF45-F1
#
_entry.id   AF-A0A538FF45-F1
#
_cell.length_a   1.000
_cell.length_b   1.000
_cell.length_c   1.000
_cell.angle_alpha   90.00
_cell.angle_beta   90.00
_cell.angle_gamma   90.00
#
_symmetry.space_group_name_H-M   'P 1'
#
loop_
_entity.id
_entity.type
_entity.pdbx_description
1 polymer ?
#
loop_
_entity_poly.entity_id
_entity_poly.type
_entity_poly.pdbx_seq_one_letter_code
_entity_poly.pdbx_strand_id
1 'polypeptide(L)'
;RPCRTAEEPLPGSEEERFYWLGARVRAQEPVPNSEEIICECELITRSHLIEAIARGRPSSLDDVRRKVRLAMGPCQGGFCIYRATGILHDFEHLDHEAANSALLDFLQERWKGVQPILHGDQLRQARLDDWIFQGLLAVEHLPA
;
A
#
# COMPACT_ATOMS: atom_id res chain seq x y z
N ARG A 1 10.19 -28.42 11.76
CA ARG A 1 9.45 -28.32 13.04
C ARG A 1 7.96 -28.44 12.74
N PRO A 2 7.14 -29.02 13.63
CA PRO A 2 5.69 -29.02 13.46
C PRO A 2 5.14 -27.58 13.47
N CYS A 3 4.04 -27.33 12.74
CA CYS A 3 3.37 -26.03 12.73
C CYS A 3 2.71 -25.78 14.08
N ARG A 4 2.90 -24.60 14.67
CA ARG A 4 2.35 -24.20 15.97
C ARG A 4 1.43 -22.98 15.92
N THR A 5 1.05 -22.52 14.73
CA THR A 5 0.22 -21.31 14.57
C THR A 5 -1.19 -21.42 15.16
N ALA A 6 -1.62 -22.63 15.53
CA ALA A 6 -2.87 -22.85 16.28
C ALA A 6 -2.71 -22.66 17.80
N GLU A 7 -1.48 -22.75 18.32
CA GLU A 7 -1.16 -22.69 19.75
C GLU A 7 -0.44 -21.40 20.13
N GLU A 8 0.23 -20.77 19.17
CA GLU A 8 1.05 -19.58 19.37
C GLU A 8 0.46 -18.40 18.59
N PRO A 9 0.12 -17.29 19.25
CA PRO A 9 -0.27 -16.07 18.54
C PRO A 9 0.89 -15.58 17.68
N LEU A 10 0.57 -15.09 16.49
CA LEU A 10 1.56 -14.45 15.63
C LEU A 10 2.07 -13.16 16.31
N PRO A 11 3.36 -12.81 16.15
CA PRO A 11 3.89 -11.56 16.67
C PRO A 11 3.07 -10.35 16.18
N GLY A 12 2.61 -9.50 17.10
CA GLY A 12 1.72 -8.37 16.84
C GLY A 12 0.22 -8.68 16.89
N SER A 13 -0.17 -9.94 17.11
CA SER A 13 -1.56 -10.39 17.27
C SER A 13 -1.85 -10.92 18.68
N GLU A 14 -0.99 -10.62 19.66
CA GLU A 14 -1.09 -11.11 21.04
C GLU A 14 -2.36 -10.62 21.75
N GLU A 15 -2.88 -9.46 21.33
CA GLU A 15 -4.14 -8.91 21.87
C GLU A 15 -5.40 -9.62 21.34
N GLU A 16 -5.27 -10.55 20.39
CA GLU A 16 -6.38 -11.26 19.72
C GLU A 16 -7.46 -10.32 19.13
N ARG A 17 -7.08 -9.07 18.85
CA ARG A 17 -7.96 -8.08 18.26
C ARG A 17 -7.89 -8.15 16.74
N PHE A 18 -9.02 -8.45 16.12
CA PHE A 18 -9.13 -8.38 14.67
C PHE A 18 -9.17 -6.92 14.18
N TYR A 19 -8.55 -6.69 13.02
CA TYR A 19 -8.66 -5.42 12.33
C TYR A 19 -10.14 -5.12 12.00
N TRP A 20 -10.59 -3.93 12.36
CA TRP A 20 -11.90 -3.40 12.00
C TRP A 20 -11.73 -2.18 11.09
N LEU A 21 -12.37 -2.20 9.93
CA LEU A 21 -12.18 -1.19 8.87
C LEU A 21 -12.46 0.24 9.36
N GLY A 22 -13.46 0.43 10.23
CA GLY A 22 -13.79 1.76 10.75
C GLY A 22 -12.87 2.26 11.87
N ALA A 23 -11.87 1.46 12.31
CA ALA A 23 -11.06 1.81 13.47
C ALA A 23 -10.29 3.13 13.26
N ARG A 24 -9.78 3.33 12.04
CA ARG A 24 -9.04 4.54 11.67
C ARG A 24 -9.94 5.76 11.54
N VAL A 25 -11.13 5.60 10.96
CA VAL A 25 -12.14 6.67 10.89
C VAL A 25 -12.48 7.13 12.32
N ARG A 26 -12.82 6.19 13.20
CA ARG A 26 -13.15 6.48 14.60
C ARG A 26 -12.01 7.15 15.36
N ALA A 27 -10.76 6.80 15.05
CA ALA A 27 -9.60 7.41 15.67
C ALA A 27 -9.36 8.85 15.18
N GLN A 28 -9.74 9.18 13.93
CA GLN A 28 -9.49 10.48 13.31
C GLN A 28 -10.68 11.46 13.42
N GLU A 29 -11.92 10.99 13.44
CA GLU A 29 -13.12 11.84 13.53
C GLU A 29 -13.17 12.83 14.71
N PRO A 30 -12.73 12.49 15.94
CA PRO A 30 -12.89 13.37 17.09
C PRO A 30 -11.98 14.59 17.10
N VAL A 31 -10.90 14.59 16.29
CA VAL A 31 -9.88 15.65 16.30
C VAL A 31 -9.52 16.01 14.86
N PRO A 32 -9.70 17.27 14.41
CA PRO A 32 -9.14 17.72 13.14
C PRO A 32 -7.63 17.47 13.16
N ASN A 33 -7.19 16.42 12.48
CA ASN A 33 -5.78 16.10 12.37
C ASN A 33 -5.22 16.80 11.14
N SER A 34 -4.17 17.62 11.33
CA SER A 34 -3.46 18.27 10.24
C SER A 34 -2.49 17.33 9.52
N GLU A 35 -2.36 16.08 9.98
CA GLU A 35 -1.46 15.12 9.38
C GLU A 35 -1.88 14.76 7.96
N GLU A 36 -0.90 14.71 7.07
CA GLU A 36 -1.09 14.32 5.68
C GLU A 36 -1.60 12.87 5.59
N ILE A 37 -2.76 12.69 4.95
CA ILE A 37 -3.28 11.37 4.56
C ILE A 37 -2.66 10.99 3.21
N ILE A 38 -1.99 9.84 3.17
CA ILE A 38 -1.36 9.27 1.97
C ILE A 38 -2.30 8.32 1.23
N CYS A 39 -3.10 7.53 1.96
CA CYS A 39 -4.10 6.64 1.38
C CYS A 39 -5.46 6.96 1.99
N GLU A 40 -6.31 7.62 1.21
CA GLU A 40 -7.62 8.10 1.62
C GLU A 40 -8.57 6.92 1.90
N CYS A 41 -8.51 5.88 1.07
CA CYS A 41 -9.40 4.74 1.20
C CYS A 41 -9.19 3.92 2.49
N GLU A 42 -7.98 3.91 3.02
CA GLU A 42 -7.62 3.15 4.23
C GLU A 42 -7.17 4.08 5.36
N LEU A 43 -7.33 5.40 5.19
CA LEU A 43 -6.94 6.47 6.12
C LEU A 43 -5.52 6.32 6.68
N ILE A 44 -4.58 5.99 5.79
CA ILE A 44 -3.16 5.90 6.14
C ILE A 44 -2.56 7.30 6.12
N THR A 45 -2.01 7.72 7.25
CA THR A 45 -1.27 8.97 7.38
C THR A 45 0.22 8.78 7.07
N ARG A 46 0.93 9.89 6.85
CA ARG A 46 2.37 9.86 6.56
C ARG A 46 3.17 9.18 7.68
N SER A 47 2.89 9.48 8.95
CA SER A 47 3.62 8.86 10.08
C SER A 47 3.37 7.35 10.15
N HIS A 48 2.11 6.90 9.97
CA HIS A 48 1.79 5.48 9.92
C HIS A 48 2.52 4.75 8.78
N LEU A 49 2.63 5.38 7.61
CA LEU A 49 3.38 4.82 6.49
C LEU A 49 4.87 4.70 6.83
N ILE A 50 5.48 5.77 7.34
CA ILE A 50 6.90 5.78 7.74
C ILE A 50 7.18 4.72 8.81
N GLU A 51 6.30 4.60 9.80
CA GLU A 51 6.39 3.59 10.84
C GLU A 51 6.32 2.17 10.27
N ALA A 52 5.42 1.93 9.31
CA ALA A 52 5.29 0.63 8.65
C ALA A 52 6.55 0.23 7.86
N ILE A 53 7.16 1.20 7.17
CA ILE A 53 8.43 1.06 6.45
C ILE A 53 9.56 0.74 7.45
N ALA A 54 9.67 1.54 8.53
CA ALA A 54 10.71 1.39 9.54
C ALA A 54 10.70 0.03 10.26
N ARG A 55 9.52 -0.52 10.54
CA ARG A 55 9.33 -1.82 11.22
C ARG A 55 9.67 -3.04 10.36
N GLY A 56 9.98 -2.86 9.07
CA GLY A 56 9.85 -3.92 8.07
C GLY A 56 11.04 -4.18 7.16
N ARG A 57 12.27 -3.87 7.58
CA ARG A 57 13.41 -3.85 6.67
C ARG A 57 13.87 -5.25 6.21
N PRO A 58 14.18 -5.44 4.90
CA PRO A 58 13.92 -4.52 3.79
C PRO A 58 12.42 -4.46 3.48
N SER A 59 11.86 -3.26 3.37
CA SER A 59 10.41 -3.10 3.26
C SER A 59 10.01 -2.91 1.80
N SER A 60 9.36 -3.92 1.21
CA SER A 60 8.70 -3.71 -0.08
C SER A 60 7.38 -2.97 0.12
N LEU A 61 6.91 -2.28 -0.92
CA LEU A 61 5.55 -1.70 -0.90
C LEU A 61 4.47 -2.78 -0.71
N ASP A 62 4.73 -4.03 -1.11
CA ASP A 62 3.81 -5.15 -0.84
C ASP A 62 3.79 -5.55 0.65
N ASP A 63 4.93 -5.50 1.34
CA ASP A 63 4.99 -5.74 2.79
C ASP A 63 4.26 -4.64 3.56
N VAL A 64 4.46 -3.38 3.17
CA VAL A 64 3.74 -2.24 3.74
C VAL A 64 2.24 -2.40 3.52
N ARG A 65 1.81 -2.78 2.31
CA ARG A 65 0.42 -3.11 2.01
C ARG A 65 -0.11 -4.20 2.95
N ARG A 66 0.62 -5.29 3.18
CA ARG A 66 0.14 -6.38 4.05
C ARG A 66 0.01 -5.94 5.52
N LYS A 67 0.91 -5.07 5.99
CA LYS A 67 0.94 -4.61 7.38
C LYS A 67 -0.12 -3.56 7.68
N VAL A 68 -0.22 -2.54 6.83
CA VAL A 68 -1.10 -1.39 7.09
C VAL A 68 -2.24 -1.28 6.11
N ARG A 69 -2.41 -2.20 5.17
CA ARG A 69 -3.47 -2.14 4.14
C ARG A 69 -3.33 -0.98 3.16
N LEU A 70 -2.13 -0.41 3.02
CA LEU A 70 -1.84 0.58 1.96
C LEU A 70 -2.33 0.05 0.61
N ALA A 71 -3.10 0.83 -0.14
CA ALA A 71 -3.63 0.42 -1.45
C ALA A 71 -4.55 -0.83 -1.45
N MET A 72 -5.16 -1.20 -0.31
CA MET A 72 -6.18 -2.25 -0.25
C MET A 72 -7.63 -1.74 -0.37
N GLY A 73 -7.82 -0.42 -0.36
CA GLY A 73 -9.14 0.19 -0.54
C GLY A 73 -9.66 0.07 -1.98
N PRO A 74 -10.87 0.56 -2.28
CA PRO A 74 -11.49 0.43 -3.59
C PRO A 74 -10.58 0.89 -4.72
N CYS A 75 -9.82 1.98 -4.58
CA CYS A 75 -8.91 2.48 -5.62
C CYS A 75 -7.70 1.60 -5.94
N GLN A 76 -7.46 0.51 -5.20
CA GLN A 76 -6.37 -0.46 -5.42
C GLN A 76 -4.96 0.14 -5.60
N GLY A 77 -4.73 1.35 -5.08
CA GLY A 77 -3.43 2.04 -5.15
C GLY A 77 -3.32 3.13 -6.22
N GLY A 78 -4.34 3.34 -7.05
CA GLY A 78 -4.32 4.34 -8.13
C GLY A 78 -3.92 5.74 -7.71
N PHE A 79 -4.27 6.16 -6.48
CA PHE A 79 -4.01 7.52 -5.99
C PHE A 79 -2.90 7.62 -4.93
N CYS A 80 -2.54 6.52 -4.28
CA CYS A 80 -1.63 6.56 -3.13
C CYS A 80 -0.26 5.94 -3.40
N ILE A 81 -0.14 5.02 -4.36
CA ILE A 81 1.09 4.21 -4.45
C ILE A 81 2.29 5.03 -4.91
N TYR A 82 2.15 5.91 -5.91
CA TYR A 82 3.27 6.76 -6.36
C TYR A 82 3.73 7.72 -5.25
N ARG A 83 2.80 8.20 -4.41
CA ARG A 83 3.12 9.00 -3.21
C ARG A 83 3.91 8.17 -2.19
N ALA A 84 3.46 6.94 -1.96
CA ALA A 84 4.14 6.01 -1.07
C ALA A 84 5.54 5.62 -1.60
N THR A 85 5.71 5.42 -2.90
CA THR A 85 7.02 5.22 -3.55
C THR A 85 7.93 6.42 -3.31
N GLY A 86 7.43 7.65 -3.47
CA GLY A 86 8.21 8.86 -3.19
C GLY A 86 8.64 8.96 -1.72
N ILE A 87 7.77 8.58 -0.78
CA ILE A 87 8.09 8.52 0.65
C ILE A 87 9.11 7.42 0.94
N LEU A 88 8.98 6.25 0.32
CA LEU A 88 9.92 5.15 0.46
C LEU A 88 11.31 5.54 -0.07
N HIS A 89 11.36 6.18 -1.24
CA HIS A 89 12.58 6.71 -1.85
C HIS A 89 13.30 7.68 -0.90
N ASP A 90 12.57 8.65 -0.34
CA ASP A 90 13.12 9.63 0.60
C ASP A 90 13.58 8.98 1.91
N PHE A 91 12.76 8.08 2.48
CA PHE A 91 12.99 7.50 3.80
C PHE A 91 14.09 6.42 3.83
N GLU A 92 14.18 5.58 2.80
CA GLU A 92 15.22 4.54 2.69
C GLU A 92 16.44 5.00 1.88
N HIS A 93 16.44 6.23 1.38
CA HIS A 93 17.48 6.79 0.50
C HIS A 93 17.76 5.89 -0.72
N LEU A 94 16.68 5.40 -1.34
CA LEU A 94 16.77 4.61 -2.56
C LEU A 94 17.28 5.49 -3.71
N ASP A 95 18.00 4.90 -4.66
CA ASP A 95 18.20 5.57 -5.95
C ASP A 95 16.92 5.52 -6.79
N HIS A 96 16.95 6.14 -7.97
CA HIS A 96 15.80 6.16 -8.86
C HIS A 96 15.46 4.76 -9.40
N GLU A 97 16.47 3.93 -9.67
CA GLU A 97 16.31 2.58 -10.22
C GLU A 97 15.52 1.69 -9.24
N ALA A 98 15.91 1.73 -7.97
CA ALA A 98 15.25 0.98 -6.90
C ALA A 98 13.85 1.52 -6.62
N ALA A 99 13.63 2.84 -6.66
CA ALA A 99 12.31 3.43 -6.50
C ALA A 99 11.36 3.06 -7.66
N ASN A 100 11.86 3.10 -8.90
CA ASN A 100 11.13 2.67 -10.10
C ASN A 100 10.75 1.20 -10.00
N SER A 101 11.72 0.35 -9.62
CA SER A 101 11.51 -1.09 -9.43
C SER A 101 10.45 -1.37 -8.36
N ALA A 102 10.51 -0.68 -7.21
CA ALA A 102 9.50 -0.83 -6.15
C ALA A 102 8.08 -0.48 -6.62
N LEU A 103 7.93 0.59 -7.41
CA LEU A 103 6.64 0.95 -8.01
C LEU A 103 6.17 -0.10 -9.02
N LEU A 104 7.04 -0.51 -9.94
CA LEU A 104 6.71 -1.49 -10.99
C LEU A 104 6.34 -2.85 -10.39
N ASP A 105 7.09 -3.34 -9.41
CA ASP A 105 6.80 -4.58 -8.70
C ASP A 105 5.41 -4.53 -8.06
N PHE A 106 5.07 -3.42 -7.40
CA PHE A 106 3.75 -3.25 -6.83
C PHE A 106 2.64 -3.28 -7.89
N LEU A 107 2.79 -2.53 -8.98
CA LEU A 107 1.82 -2.46 -10.07
C LEU A 107 1.63 -3.83 -10.73
N GLN A 108 2.71 -4.57 -10.92
CA GLN A 108 2.68 -5.90 -11.49
C GLN A 108 1.93 -6.89 -10.60
N GLU A 109 2.15 -6.85 -9.28
CA GLU A 109 1.39 -7.69 -8.34
C GLU A 109 -0.09 -7.29 -8.24
N ARG A 110 -0.42 -5.99 -8.34
CA ARG A 110 -1.82 -5.53 -8.45
C ARG A 110 -2.48 -6.10 -9.71
N TRP A 111 -1.81 -5.96 -10.85
CA TRP A 111 -2.33 -6.43 -12.14
C TRP A 111 -2.58 -7.93 -12.15
N LYS A 112 -1.60 -8.74 -11.72
CA LYS A 112 -1.74 -10.20 -11.60
C LYS A 112 -2.95 -10.61 -10.75
N GLY A 113 -3.18 -9.90 -9.66
CA GLY A 113 -4.29 -10.20 -8.74
C GLY A 113 -5.67 -9.84 -9.29
N VAL A 114 -5.76 -8.76 -10.08
CA VAL A 114 -7.04 -8.23 -10.58
C VAL A 114 -7.42 -8.80 -11.95
N GLN A 115 -6.45 -9.03 -12.85
CA GLN A 115 -6.70 -9.46 -14.23
C GLN A 115 -7.73 -10.61 -14.36
N PRO A 116 -7.68 -11.69 -13.55
CA PRO A 116 -8.58 -12.84 -13.73
C PRO A 116 -10.04 -12.55 -13.40
N ILE A 117 -10.33 -11.47 -12.68
CA ILE A 117 -11.67 -11.12 -12.20
C ILE A 117 -12.23 -9.84 -12.83
N LEU A 118 -11.53 -9.26 -13.80
CA LEU A 118 -11.91 -7.99 -14.41
C LEU A 118 -13.29 -8.05 -15.09
N HIS A 119 -14.26 -7.37 -14.48
CA HIS A 119 -15.60 -7.25 -15.02
C HIS A 119 -16.28 -5.96 -14.54
N GLY A 120 -17.16 -5.38 -15.37
CA GLY A 120 -17.99 -4.23 -14.99
C GLY A 120 -17.18 -3.04 -14.48
N ASP A 121 -17.53 -2.54 -13.28
CA ASP A 121 -16.89 -1.36 -12.68
C ASP A 121 -15.42 -1.58 -12.32
N GLN A 122 -15.02 -2.82 -12.01
CA GLN A 122 -13.61 -3.13 -11.74
C GLN A 122 -12.75 -2.94 -12.99
N LEU A 123 -13.28 -3.27 -14.17
CA LEU A 123 -12.60 -3.02 -15.44
C LEU A 123 -12.46 -1.51 -15.73
N ARG A 124 -13.50 -0.73 -15.42
CA ARG A 124 -13.45 0.73 -15.57
C ARG A 124 -12.38 1.34 -14.68
N GLN A 125 -12.31 0.87 -13.43
CA GLN A 125 -11.30 1.35 -12.49
C GLN A 125 -9.89 0.92 -12.89
N ALA A 126 -9.68 -0.35 -13.26
CA ALA A 126 -8.37 -0.82 -13.73
C ALA A 126 -7.90 -0.03 -14.97
N ARG A 127 -8.83 0.37 -15.85
CA ARG A 127 -8.50 1.23 -16.99
C ARG A 127 -8.13 2.66 -16.58
N LEU A 128 -8.79 3.21 -15.55
CA LEU A 128 -8.41 4.50 -14.98
C LEU A 128 -7.01 4.44 -14.36
N ASP A 129 -6.73 3.39 -13.58
CA ASP A 129 -5.43 3.18 -12.95
C ASP A 129 -4.33 3.05 -14.02
N ASP A 130 -4.56 2.25 -15.06
CA ASP A 130 -3.67 2.14 -16.23
C ASP A 130 -3.38 3.50 -16.88
N TRP A 131 -4.41 4.33 -17.10
CA TRP A 131 -4.23 5.69 -17.62
C TRP A 131 -3.45 6.62 -16.69
N ILE A 132 -3.63 6.50 -15.36
CA ILE A 132 -2.85 7.27 -14.39
C ILE A 132 -1.38 6.87 -14.50
N PHE A 133 -1.05 5.57 -14.44
CA PHE A 133 0.34 5.12 -14.40
C PHE A 133 1.05 5.24 -15.75
N GLN A 134 0.39 4.86 -16.84
CA GLN A 134 1.00 4.97 -18.17
C GLN A 134 0.94 6.40 -18.71
N GLY A 135 -0.16 7.11 -18.49
CA GLY A 135 -0.37 8.44 -19.05
C GLY A 135 0.36 9.55 -18.32
N LEU A 136 0.42 9.50 -16.97
CA LEU A 136 1.06 10.56 -16.19
C LEU A 136 2.51 10.24 -15.83
N LEU A 137 2.80 8.98 -15.51
CA LEU A 137 4.11 8.55 -15.01
C LEU A 137 4.94 7.79 -16.05
N ALA A 138 4.35 7.44 -17.20
CA ALA A 138 4.99 6.68 -18.27
C ALA A 138 5.73 5.43 -17.75
N VAL A 139 5.11 4.67 -16.85
CA VAL A 139 5.78 3.59 -16.10
C VAL A 139 6.42 2.51 -16.98
N GLU A 140 5.90 2.26 -18.19
CA GLU A 140 6.48 1.35 -19.18
C GLU A 140 7.85 1.81 -19.73
N HIS A 141 8.18 3.10 -19.59
CA HIS A 141 9.37 3.74 -20.15
C HIS A 141 10.27 4.32 -19.07
N LEU A 142 10.15 3.86 -17.82
CA LEU A 142 11.02 4.33 -16.74
C LEU A 142 12.48 4.02 -17.07
N PRO A 143 13.40 4.96 -16.78
CA PRO A 143 14.82 4.68 -16.93
C PRO A 143 15.21 3.51 -16.02
N ALA A 144 16.08 2.66 -16.57
CA ALA A 144 16.79 1.64 -15.80
C ALA A 144 17.42 2.30 -14.59
#